data_AF-A0A127MD81-F1
#
_entry.id   AF-A0A127MD81-F1
#
_cell.length_a   1.000
_cell.length_b   1.000
_cell.length_c   1.000
_cell.angle_alpha   90.00
_cell.angle_beta   90.00
_cell.angle_gamma   90.00
#
_symmetry.space_group_name_H-M   'P 1'
#
loop_
_entity.id
_entity.type
_entity.pdbx_description
1 polymer ?
#
loop_
_entity_poly.entity_id
_entity_poly.type
_entity_poly.pdbx_seq_one_letter_code
_entity_poly.pdbx_strand_id
1 'polypeptide(L)'
;MHLTSIEKAKSRLRSAKRAVSAMGATEDPNTIADNWVDFLTAWKGVYEQVKKASKTTPQEMQWFGGVSREKKTDPLLKYVFEARNDEEHGVGRSALPHDGLVKFPAKSYEVSIASMRFDPETREITLYGPDGKPVYDPVKLSGPGVTLDPITARDGRVIDPPESHLGESINPDVLSVATAALHYADKLVMVAEAMHTP
;
A
#
# COMPACT_ATOMS: atom_id res chain seq x y z
N MET A 1 -6.68 31.80 7.47
CA MET A 1 -6.72 30.99 6.23
C MET A 1 -6.02 29.63 6.35
N HIS A 2 -5.18 29.37 7.38
CA HIS A 2 -4.42 28.11 7.52
C HIS A 2 -5.10 27.04 8.37
N LEU A 3 -5.86 27.44 9.42
CA LEU A 3 -6.77 26.55 10.15
C LEU A 3 -7.74 25.84 9.19
N THR A 4 -8.17 26.49 8.11
CA THR A 4 -9.04 25.86 7.11
C THR A 4 -8.32 24.78 6.28
N SER A 5 -6.99 24.83 6.15
CA SER A 5 -6.21 23.76 5.50
C SER A 5 -6.03 22.55 6.42
N ILE A 6 -5.79 22.77 7.72
CA ILE A 6 -5.73 21.70 8.72
C ILE A 6 -7.10 21.01 8.87
N GLU A 7 -8.18 21.79 8.93
CA GLU A 7 -9.54 21.23 8.96
C GLU A 7 -9.89 20.44 7.69
N LYS A 8 -9.42 20.90 6.52
CA LYS A 8 -9.51 20.12 5.28
C LYS A 8 -8.68 18.84 5.36
N ALA A 9 -7.47 18.88 5.93
CA ALA A 9 -6.64 17.69 6.14
C ALA A 9 -7.35 16.67 7.04
N LYS A 10 -7.92 17.11 8.17
CA LYS A 10 -8.74 16.26 9.06
C LYS A 10 -9.94 15.66 8.34
N SER A 11 -10.60 16.43 7.48
CA SER A 11 -11.72 15.92 6.68
C SER A 11 -11.28 14.80 5.72
N ARG A 12 -10.14 14.98 5.04
CA ARG A 12 -9.56 13.93 4.19
C ARG A 12 -9.09 12.72 4.98
N LEU A 13 -8.54 12.94 6.16
CA LEU A 13 -8.15 11.87 7.08
C LEU A 13 -9.36 11.03 7.51
N ARG A 14 -10.51 11.67 7.77
CA ARG A 14 -11.76 10.93 8.04
C ARG A 14 -12.19 10.09 6.83
N SER A 15 -12.07 10.61 5.60
CA SER A 15 -12.34 9.82 4.39
C SER A 15 -11.40 8.62 4.27
N ALA A 16 -10.10 8.83 4.51
CA ALA A 16 -9.12 7.73 4.48
C ALA A 16 -9.43 6.67 5.55
N LYS A 17 -9.78 7.07 6.78
CA LYS A 17 -10.21 6.15 7.86
C LYS A 17 -11.42 5.31 7.45
N ARG A 18 -12.42 5.93 6.80
CA ARG A 18 -13.61 5.19 6.32
C ARG A 18 -13.26 4.18 5.24
N ALA A 19 -12.42 4.56 4.28
CA ALA A 19 -12.00 3.67 3.20
C ALA A 19 -11.24 2.44 3.74
N VAL A 20 -10.30 2.64 4.68
CA VAL A 20 -9.59 1.53 5.33
C VAL A 20 -10.52 0.65 6.14
N SER A 21 -11.44 1.25 6.89
CA SER A 21 -12.45 0.49 7.63
C SER A 21 -13.37 -0.31 6.70
N ALA A 22 -13.73 0.22 5.53
CA ALA A 22 -14.56 -0.45 4.55
C ALA A 22 -13.83 -1.62 3.89
N MET A 23 -12.53 -1.47 3.59
CA MET A 23 -11.68 -2.58 3.11
C MET A 23 -11.67 -3.75 4.10
N GLY A 24 -11.51 -3.48 5.39
CA GLY A 24 -11.48 -4.52 6.42
C GLY A 24 -12.86 -5.13 6.76
N ALA A 25 -13.95 -4.55 6.26
CA ALA A 25 -15.33 -4.97 6.57
C ALA A 25 -16.01 -5.75 5.44
N THR A 26 -15.35 -5.91 4.29
CA THR A 26 -15.88 -6.62 3.13
C THR A 26 -14.96 -7.79 2.75
N GLU A 27 -15.55 -8.85 2.20
CA GLU A 27 -14.83 -9.97 1.61
C GLU A 27 -14.81 -9.91 0.07
N ASP A 28 -15.59 -8.99 -0.54
CA ASP A 28 -15.63 -8.83 -2.00
C ASP A 28 -14.34 -8.16 -2.51
N PRO A 29 -13.50 -8.85 -3.30
CA PRO A 29 -12.24 -8.30 -3.79
C PRO A 29 -12.37 -7.01 -4.59
N ASN A 30 -13.45 -6.86 -5.36
CA ASN A 30 -13.67 -5.65 -6.15
C ASN A 30 -13.95 -4.45 -5.25
N THR A 31 -14.82 -4.62 -4.25
CA THR A 31 -15.09 -3.59 -3.25
C THR A 31 -13.82 -3.24 -2.44
N ILE A 32 -12.95 -4.21 -2.13
CA ILE A 32 -11.65 -3.91 -1.50
C ILE A 32 -10.79 -3.03 -2.42
N ALA A 33 -10.65 -3.40 -3.69
CA ALA A 33 -9.87 -2.65 -4.67
C ALA A 33 -10.41 -1.22 -4.89
N ASP A 34 -11.73 -1.05 -4.94
CA ASP A 34 -12.33 0.28 -5.09
C ASP A 34 -12.12 1.15 -3.83
N ASN A 35 -12.26 0.57 -2.63
CA ASN A 35 -11.94 1.29 -1.39
C ASN A 35 -10.44 1.61 -1.26
N TRP A 36 -9.56 0.83 -1.86
CA TRP A 36 -8.13 1.15 -1.94
C TRP A 36 -7.89 2.44 -2.74
N VAL A 37 -8.56 2.61 -3.88
CA VAL A 37 -8.47 3.86 -4.69
C VAL A 37 -8.99 5.07 -3.91
N ASP A 38 -10.11 4.91 -3.21
CA ASP A 38 -10.67 5.95 -2.34
C ASP A 38 -9.70 6.34 -1.22
N PHE A 39 -9.05 5.34 -0.62
CA PHE A 39 -8.01 5.53 0.38
C PHE A 39 -6.83 6.33 -0.19
N LEU A 40 -6.25 5.91 -1.33
CA LEU A 40 -5.12 6.56 -1.98
C LEU A 40 -5.40 8.04 -2.29
N THR A 41 -6.60 8.31 -2.81
CA THR A 41 -7.08 9.66 -3.13
C THR A 41 -7.19 10.52 -1.87
N ALA A 42 -7.82 9.99 -0.83
CA ALA A 42 -7.96 10.69 0.45
C ALA A 42 -6.61 10.94 1.12
N TRP A 43 -5.71 9.95 1.09
CA TRP A 43 -4.37 10.01 1.68
C TRP A 43 -3.52 11.12 1.04
N LYS A 44 -3.47 11.19 -0.30
CA LYS A 44 -2.80 12.33 -0.98
C LYS A 44 -3.45 13.65 -0.60
N GLY A 45 -4.77 13.67 -0.49
CA GLY A 45 -5.53 14.82 -0.01
C GLY A 45 -5.02 15.32 1.34
N VAL A 46 -4.77 14.43 2.31
CA VAL A 46 -4.16 14.79 3.61
C VAL A 46 -2.79 15.44 3.40
N TYR A 47 -1.90 14.75 2.68
CA TYR A 47 -0.53 15.21 2.43
C TYR A 47 -0.49 16.62 1.81
N GLU A 48 -1.29 16.86 0.78
CA GLU A 48 -1.33 18.16 0.09
C GLU A 48 -1.91 19.29 0.94
N GLN A 49 -2.86 19.00 1.84
CA GLN A 49 -3.37 20.02 2.78
C GLN A 49 -2.35 20.33 3.88
N VAL A 50 -1.69 19.31 4.42
CA VAL A 50 -0.59 19.50 5.40
C VAL A 50 0.54 20.31 4.77
N LYS A 51 0.93 20.00 3.53
CA LYS A 51 1.91 20.77 2.76
C LYS A 51 1.54 22.25 2.64
N LYS A 52 0.26 22.55 2.42
CA LYS A 52 -0.24 23.93 2.30
C LYS A 52 -0.23 24.65 3.63
N ALA A 53 -0.56 23.96 4.72
CA ALA A 53 -0.50 24.51 6.07
C ALA A 53 0.95 24.84 6.47
N SER A 54 1.91 23.98 6.09
CA SER A 54 3.32 24.05 6.54
C SER A 54 4.20 25.07 5.81
N LYS A 55 3.61 26.17 5.34
CA LYS A 55 4.29 27.22 4.57
C LYS A 55 4.31 28.57 5.30
N THR A 56 3.92 28.60 6.58
CA THR A 56 3.76 29.85 7.32
C THR A 56 5.06 30.28 7.96
N THR A 57 5.74 29.35 8.64
CA THR A 57 6.97 29.64 9.38
C THR A 57 8.17 28.88 8.80
N PRO A 58 9.40 29.39 8.98
CA PRO A 58 10.60 28.65 8.58
C PRO A 58 10.69 27.26 9.22
N GLN A 59 10.23 27.12 10.47
CA GLN A 59 10.21 25.86 11.20
C GLN A 59 9.26 24.83 10.55
N GLU A 60 8.05 25.25 10.18
CA GLU A 60 7.10 24.40 9.46
C GLU A 60 7.63 23.98 8.08
N MET A 61 8.24 24.92 7.35
CA MET A 61 8.81 24.64 6.03
C MET A 61 9.95 23.63 6.14
N GLN A 62 10.81 23.77 7.15
CA GLN A 62 11.90 22.83 7.43
C GLN A 62 11.35 21.44 7.80
N TRP A 63 10.36 21.37 8.69
CA TRP A 63 9.70 20.13 9.07
C TRP A 63 9.08 19.41 7.86
N PHE A 64 8.32 20.15 7.04
CA PHE A 64 7.71 19.57 5.85
C PHE A 64 8.73 19.16 4.79
N GLY A 65 9.90 19.81 4.76
CA GLY A 65 11.06 19.34 4.01
C GLY A 65 11.51 17.94 4.42
N GLY A 66 11.52 17.66 5.73
CA GLY A 66 11.75 16.33 6.30
C GLY A 66 10.69 15.31 5.85
N VAL A 67 9.41 15.64 6.01
CA VAL A 67 8.27 14.82 5.55
C VAL A 67 8.35 14.51 4.05
N SER A 68 8.74 15.50 3.25
CA SER A 68 8.91 15.35 1.79
C SER A 68 10.07 14.42 1.43
N ARG A 69 11.13 14.40 2.24
CA ARG A 69 12.25 13.48 2.08
C ARG A 69 11.84 12.06 2.48
N GLU A 70 11.18 11.89 3.63
CA GLU A 70 10.67 10.61 4.10
C GLU A 70 9.79 9.95 3.04
N LYS A 71 8.83 10.69 2.45
CA LYS A 71 7.98 10.17 1.36
C LYS A 71 8.77 9.60 0.16
N LYS A 72 9.97 10.12 -0.10
CA LYS A 72 10.81 9.68 -1.24
C LYS A 72 11.66 8.46 -0.89
N THR A 73 12.03 8.30 0.38
CA THR A 73 13.00 7.29 0.83
C THR A 73 12.33 6.11 1.52
N ASP A 74 11.19 6.31 2.16
CA ASP A 74 10.42 5.26 2.81
C ASP A 74 9.69 4.39 1.77
N PRO A 75 9.85 3.05 1.80
CA PRO A 75 9.24 2.16 0.81
C PRO A 75 7.72 2.28 0.74
N LEU A 76 7.03 2.30 1.90
CA LEU A 76 5.57 2.39 1.94
C LEU A 76 5.07 3.74 1.43
N LEU A 77 5.63 4.86 1.90
CA LEU A 77 5.15 6.17 1.48
C LEU A 77 5.43 6.44 -0.01
N LYS A 78 6.53 5.89 -0.52
CA LYS A 78 6.86 5.95 -1.94
C LYS A 78 5.88 5.12 -2.76
N TYR A 79 5.59 3.88 -2.36
CA TYR A 79 4.62 3.02 -3.03
C TYR A 79 3.23 3.67 -3.08
N VAL A 80 2.68 4.08 -1.93
CA VAL A 80 1.35 4.72 -1.85
C VAL A 80 1.24 5.97 -2.72
N PHE A 81 2.31 6.77 -2.79
CA PHE A 81 2.33 7.95 -3.64
C PHE A 81 2.30 7.62 -5.13
N GLU A 82 3.08 6.63 -5.57
CA GLU A 82 3.10 6.23 -6.97
C GLU A 82 1.86 5.42 -7.35
N ALA A 83 1.29 4.63 -6.42
CA ALA A 83 0.05 3.87 -6.61
C ALA A 83 -1.06 4.82 -7.00
N ARG A 84 -1.22 5.89 -6.22
CA ARG A 84 -2.17 6.94 -6.52
C ARG A 84 -1.90 7.56 -7.90
N ASN A 85 -0.64 7.87 -8.22
CA ASN A 85 -0.32 8.50 -9.50
C ASN A 85 -0.71 7.60 -10.67
N ASP A 86 -0.53 6.29 -10.53
CA ASP A 86 -0.97 5.29 -11.50
C ASP A 86 -2.50 5.24 -11.59
N GLU A 87 -3.23 5.25 -10.46
CA GLU A 87 -4.72 5.28 -10.49
C GLU A 87 -5.29 6.53 -11.17
N GLU A 88 -4.61 7.69 -11.10
CA GLU A 88 -5.11 8.92 -11.70
C GLU A 88 -4.68 9.18 -13.14
N HIS A 89 -3.53 8.65 -13.54
CA HIS A 89 -2.89 9.01 -14.80
C HIS A 89 -2.44 7.79 -15.61
N GLY A 90 -2.34 6.63 -14.97
CA GLY A 90 -2.10 5.36 -15.60
C GLY A 90 -3.37 4.76 -16.19
N VAL A 91 -3.20 3.57 -16.74
CA VAL A 91 -4.25 2.74 -17.34
C VAL A 91 -4.51 1.48 -16.51
N GLY A 92 -3.68 1.22 -15.49
CA GLY A 92 -3.77 0.06 -14.61
C GLY A 92 -4.40 0.37 -13.27
N ARG A 93 -4.64 -0.68 -12.48
CA ARG A 93 -4.98 -0.61 -11.06
C ARG A 93 -3.81 -1.18 -10.26
N SER A 94 -3.47 -0.53 -9.16
CA SER A 94 -2.41 -0.95 -8.22
C SER A 94 -2.85 -2.07 -7.28
N ALA A 95 -4.17 -2.24 -7.09
CA ALA A 95 -4.77 -3.33 -6.34
C ALA A 95 -5.65 -4.17 -7.27
N LEU A 96 -5.26 -5.42 -7.48
CA LEU A 96 -5.92 -6.32 -8.41
C LEU A 96 -6.71 -7.41 -7.68
N PRO A 97 -8.04 -7.48 -7.87
CA PRO A 97 -8.84 -8.58 -7.36
C PRO A 97 -8.49 -9.87 -8.10
N HIS A 98 -8.48 -10.99 -7.36
CA HIS A 98 -8.31 -12.33 -7.89
C HIS A 98 -9.29 -13.30 -7.24
N ASP A 99 -9.70 -14.33 -8.00
CA ASP A 99 -10.57 -15.41 -7.49
C ASP A 99 -9.78 -16.49 -6.71
N GLY A 100 -8.46 -16.44 -6.81
CA GLY A 100 -7.53 -17.30 -6.10
C GLY A 100 -6.10 -17.05 -6.54
N LEU A 101 -5.15 -17.26 -5.63
CA LEU A 101 -3.74 -17.00 -5.90
C LEU A 101 -2.86 -18.11 -5.35
N VAL A 102 -1.86 -18.49 -6.16
CA VAL A 102 -0.78 -19.39 -5.77
C VAL A 102 0.53 -18.67 -6.05
N LYS A 103 1.25 -18.28 -5.00
CA LYS A 103 2.57 -17.64 -5.13
C LYS A 103 3.65 -18.69 -4.95
N PHE A 104 4.53 -18.82 -5.94
CA PHE A 104 5.71 -19.67 -5.86
C PHE A 104 6.93 -18.78 -5.56
N PRO A 105 7.53 -18.88 -4.37
CA PRO A 105 8.72 -18.09 -4.06
C PRO A 105 9.91 -18.64 -4.85
N ALA A 106 10.28 -18.01 -5.96
CA ALA A 106 11.42 -18.43 -6.75
C ALA A 106 12.74 -17.99 -6.09
N LYS A 107 13.62 -18.96 -5.75
CA LYS A 107 15.00 -18.65 -5.28
C LYS A 107 15.99 -18.40 -6.42
N SER A 108 15.57 -18.62 -7.65
CA SER A 108 16.37 -18.55 -8.88
C SER A 108 15.47 -18.05 -10.03
N TYR A 109 16.07 -17.54 -11.11
CA TYR A 109 15.34 -17.11 -12.31
C TYR A 109 14.68 -18.27 -13.08
N GLU A 110 15.01 -19.51 -12.76
CA GLU A 110 14.45 -20.70 -13.39
C GLU A 110 13.93 -21.69 -12.34
N VAL A 111 12.70 -22.16 -12.58
CA VAL A 111 12.04 -23.20 -11.78
C VAL A 111 11.52 -24.25 -12.75
N SER A 112 12.09 -25.46 -12.72
CA SER A 112 11.61 -26.58 -13.53
C SER A 112 10.60 -27.42 -12.75
N ILE A 113 9.36 -27.47 -13.24
CA ILE A 113 8.27 -28.23 -12.64
C ILE A 113 7.96 -29.42 -13.56
N ALA A 114 8.12 -30.63 -13.06
CA ALA A 114 7.77 -31.85 -13.79
C ALA A 114 6.31 -32.26 -13.54
N SER A 115 5.79 -32.06 -12.32
CA SER A 115 4.39 -32.28 -12.03
C SER A 115 3.89 -31.42 -10.86
N MET A 116 2.57 -31.26 -10.77
CA MET A 116 1.88 -30.53 -9.72
C MET A 116 0.81 -31.44 -9.11
N ARG A 117 0.74 -31.50 -7.78
CA ARG A 117 -0.30 -32.24 -7.06
C ARG A 117 -1.09 -31.27 -6.18
N PHE A 118 -2.41 -31.32 -6.32
CA PHE A 118 -3.34 -30.61 -5.46
C PHE A 118 -3.93 -31.59 -4.43
N ASP A 119 -3.86 -31.21 -3.17
CA ASP A 119 -4.58 -31.87 -2.09
C ASP A 119 -5.89 -31.11 -1.80
N PRO A 120 -7.06 -31.69 -2.11
CA PRO A 120 -8.33 -31.02 -1.90
C PRO A 120 -8.72 -30.87 -0.43
N GLU A 121 -8.19 -31.68 0.48
CA GLU A 121 -8.50 -31.61 1.91
C GLU A 121 -7.71 -30.48 2.58
N THR A 122 -6.40 -30.39 2.28
CA THR A 122 -5.54 -29.35 2.87
C THR A 122 -5.50 -28.06 2.05
N ARG A 123 -6.01 -28.09 0.82
CA ARG A 123 -5.94 -27.00 -0.18
C ARG A 123 -4.49 -26.59 -0.47
N GLU A 124 -3.58 -27.55 -0.41
CA GLU A 124 -2.16 -27.35 -0.68
C GLU A 124 -1.80 -27.83 -2.08
N ILE A 125 -0.86 -27.11 -2.69
CA ILE A 125 -0.25 -27.46 -3.96
C ILE A 125 1.20 -27.82 -3.69
N THR A 126 1.59 -29.04 -4.07
CA THR A 126 3.00 -29.45 -4.09
C THR A 126 3.50 -29.50 -5.53
N LEU A 127 4.60 -28.81 -5.80
CA LEU A 127 5.31 -28.86 -7.08
C LEU A 127 6.44 -29.87 -6.99
N TYR A 128 6.60 -30.74 -7.99
CA TYR A 128 7.66 -31.73 -8.04
C TYR A 128 8.61 -31.45 -9.20
N GLY A 129 9.91 -31.55 -8.93
CA GLY A 129 10.96 -31.44 -9.93
C GLY A 129 11.10 -32.73 -10.76
N PRO A 130 11.95 -32.72 -11.80
CA PRO A 130 12.22 -33.91 -12.62
C PRO A 130 12.79 -35.11 -11.84
N ASP A 131 13.40 -34.87 -10.68
CA ASP A 131 13.91 -35.89 -9.76
C ASP A 131 12.81 -36.50 -8.86
N GLY A 132 11.55 -36.07 -9.02
CA GLY A 132 10.41 -36.54 -8.24
C GLY A 132 10.33 -35.97 -6.84
N LYS A 133 11.16 -34.98 -6.48
CA LYS A 133 11.15 -34.35 -5.15
C LYS A 133 10.39 -33.02 -5.17
N PRO A 134 9.79 -32.61 -4.03
CA PRO A 134 9.18 -31.29 -3.93
C PRO A 134 10.19 -30.18 -4.23
N VAL A 135 9.81 -29.25 -5.12
CA VAL A 135 10.63 -28.07 -5.47
C VAL A 135 10.61 -27.03 -4.35
N TYR A 136 9.49 -26.96 -3.62
CA TYR A 136 9.24 -26.08 -2.47
C TYR A 136 8.38 -26.80 -1.44
N ASP A 137 8.28 -26.22 -0.25
CA ASP A 137 7.23 -26.58 0.71
C ASP A 137 5.85 -26.40 0.06
N PRO A 138 4.84 -27.22 0.43
CA PRO A 138 3.50 -27.11 -0.13
C PRO A 138 2.95 -25.68 0.00
N VAL A 139 2.49 -25.12 -1.12
CA VAL A 139 1.94 -23.77 -1.18
C VAL A 139 0.44 -23.85 -0.98
N LYS A 140 -0.09 -23.08 -0.02
CA LYS A 140 -1.54 -22.99 0.19
C LYS A 140 -2.20 -22.14 -0.87
N LEU A 141 -3.31 -22.64 -1.43
CA LEU A 141 -4.21 -21.85 -2.23
C LEU A 141 -4.81 -20.74 -1.37
N SER A 142 -4.52 -19.49 -1.74
CA SER A 142 -5.27 -18.35 -1.20
C SER A 142 -6.58 -18.25 -1.96
N GLY A 143 -7.68 -18.09 -1.23
CA GLY A 143 -9.00 -17.85 -1.81
C GLY A 143 -9.11 -16.50 -2.52
N PRO A 144 -10.32 -16.07 -2.88
CA PRO A 144 -10.53 -14.74 -3.44
C PRO A 144 -9.92 -13.65 -2.56
N GLY A 145 -9.30 -12.66 -3.18
CA GLY A 145 -8.56 -11.63 -2.45
C GLY A 145 -8.04 -10.55 -3.39
N VAL A 146 -7.20 -9.68 -2.85
CA VAL A 146 -6.60 -8.57 -3.60
C VAL A 146 -5.09 -8.58 -3.41
N THR A 147 -4.36 -8.52 -4.50
CA THR A 147 -2.91 -8.31 -4.49
C THR A 147 -2.57 -6.87 -4.80
N LEU A 148 -1.54 -6.38 -4.13
CA LEU A 148 -0.84 -5.18 -4.55
C LEU A 148 0.15 -5.56 -5.66
N ASP A 149 0.09 -4.83 -6.76
CA ASP A 149 0.98 -5.04 -7.91
C ASP A 149 2.14 -4.02 -7.89
N PRO A 150 3.30 -4.38 -8.48
CA PRO A 150 4.38 -3.42 -8.70
C PRO A 150 3.94 -2.27 -9.59
N ILE A 151 4.33 -1.05 -9.21
CA ILE A 151 3.97 0.17 -9.96
C ILE A 151 5.18 0.64 -10.77
N THR A 152 4.96 0.94 -12.04
CA THR A 152 5.97 1.61 -12.85
C THR A 152 5.85 3.12 -12.67
N ALA A 153 6.79 3.71 -11.92
CA ALA A 153 6.85 5.16 -11.75
C ALA A 153 7.11 5.87 -13.09
N ARG A 154 6.81 7.18 -13.13
CA ARG A 154 6.98 8.00 -14.34
C ARG A 154 8.42 8.02 -14.89
N ASP A 155 9.42 7.79 -14.05
CA ASP A 155 10.83 7.70 -14.43
C ASP A 155 11.26 6.29 -14.91
N GLY A 156 10.30 5.37 -15.07
CA GLY A 156 10.50 4.00 -15.54
C GLY A 156 10.94 3.02 -14.46
N ARG A 157 11.13 3.45 -13.21
CA ARG A 157 11.47 2.54 -12.12
C ARG A 157 10.25 1.75 -11.67
N VAL A 158 10.42 0.44 -11.51
CA VAL A 158 9.44 -0.42 -10.86
C VAL A 158 9.56 -0.28 -9.35
N ILE A 159 8.42 -0.15 -8.67
CA ILE A 159 8.32 -0.05 -7.21
C ILE A 159 7.40 -1.16 -6.75
N ASP A 160 8.00 -2.14 -6.08
CA ASP A 160 7.27 -3.28 -5.53
C ASP A 160 6.42 -2.89 -4.32
N PRO A 161 5.35 -3.66 -4.02
CA PRO A 161 4.61 -3.53 -2.78
C PRO A 161 5.55 -3.51 -1.56
N PRO A 162 5.31 -2.63 -0.57
CA PRO A 162 6.27 -2.38 0.48
C PRO A 162 6.26 -3.49 1.53
N GLU A 163 7.45 -3.99 1.87
CA GLU A 163 7.65 -4.95 2.97
C GLU A 163 8.14 -4.28 4.26
N SER A 164 8.32 -2.95 4.23
CA SER A 164 8.71 -2.16 5.40
C SER A 164 8.17 -0.73 5.38
N HIS A 165 8.07 -0.15 6.57
CA HIS A 165 7.72 1.25 6.80
C HIS A 165 8.49 1.77 8.02
N LEU A 166 9.22 2.88 7.88
CA LEU A 166 10.03 3.52 8.91
C LEU A 166 11.00 2.58 9.64
N GLY A 167 11.53 1.59 8.91
CA GLY A 167 12.47 0.59 9.42
C GLY A 167 11.83 -0.65 10.07
N GLU A 168 10.49 -0.68 10.17
CA GLU A 168 9.74 -1.84 10.67
C GLU A 168 9.20 -2.66 9.50
N SER A 169 9.16 -3.99 9.65
CA SER A 169 8.59 -4.88 8.64
C SER A 169 7.06 -4.81 8.67
N ILE A 170 6.46 -4.86 7.48
CA ILE A 170 5.00 -4.91 7.30
C ILE A 170 4.64 -6.02 6.31
N ASN A 171 3.42 -6.53 6.41
CA ASN A 171 2.90 -7.43 5.39
C ASN A 171 2.55 -6.62 4.12
N PRO A 172 2.98 -7.05 2.93
CA PRO A 172 2.72 -6.36 1.67
C PRO A 172 1.30 -6.67 1.13
N ASP A 173 0.30 -6.67 2.00
CA ASP A 173 -1.11 -6.82 1.64
C ASP A 173 -1.83 -5.46 1.70
N VAL A 174 -2.95 -5.34 0.98
CA VAL A 174 -3.68 -4.09 0.81
C VAL A 174 -4.04 -3.44 2.16
N LEU A 175 -4.54 -4.23 3.12
CA LEU A 175 -5.05 -3.70 4.39
C LEU A 175 -3.90 -3.27 5.31
N SER A 176 -2.84 -4.07 5.39
CA SER A 176 -1.65 -3.75 6.18
C SER A 176 -0.97 -2.48 5.66
N VAL A 177 -0.79 -2.36 4.34
CA VAL A 177 -0.20 -1.17 3.72
C VAL A 177 -1.08 0.06 3.93
N ALA A 178 -2.40 -0.05 3.71
CA ALA A 178 -3.32 1.07 3.90
C ALA A 178 -3.35 1.54 5.37
N THR A 179 -3.33 0.59 6.32
CA THR A 179 -3.36 0.87 7.76
C THR A 179 -2.09 1.59 8.21
N ALA A 180 -0.92 1.10 7.81
CA ALA A 180 0.35 1.74 8.14
C ALA A 180 0.46 3.16 7.55
N ALA A 181 0.07 3.34 6.29
CA ALA A 181 0.02 4.65 5.65
C ALA A 181 -1.01 5.60 6.28
N LEU A 182 -2.14 5.08 6.76
CA LEU A 182 -3.15 5.83 7.51
C LEU A 182 -2.62 6.31 8.87
N HIS A 183 -1.91 5.44 9.62
CA HIS A 183 -1.27 5.83 10.87
C HIS A 183 -0.24 6.95 10.67
N TYR A 184 0.53 6.88 9.59
CA TYR A 184 1.45 7.97 9.23
C TYR A 184 0.69 9.27 8.91
N ALA A 185 -0.40 9.21 8.14
CA ALA A 185 -1.22 10.37 7.82
C ALA A 185 -1.85 11.02 9.08
N ASP A 186 -2.28 10.21 10.05
CA ASP A 186 -2.80 10.67 11.34
C ASP A 186 -1.72 11.44 12.12
N LYS A 187 -0.52 10.87 12.24
CA LYS A 187 0.65 11.53 12.84
C LYS A 187 0.99 12.85 12.15
N LEU A 188 0.97 12.90 10.82
CA LEU A 188 1.23 14.13 10.06
C LEU A 188 0.24 15.25 10.42
N VAL A 189 -1.05 14.92 10.50
CA VAL A 189 -2.07 15.91 10.86
C VAL A 189 -1.88 16.40 12.30
N MET A 190 -1.59 15.49 13.24
CA MET A 190 -1.33 15.85 14.63
C MET A 190 -0.15 16.81 14.79
N VAL A 191 0.99 16.52 14.13
CA VAL A 191 2.18 17.37 14.22
C VAL A 191 1.93 18.73 13.57
N ALA A 192 1.26 18.76 12.41
CA ALA A 192 0.92 20.01 11.73
C ALA A 192 0.00 20.89 12.60
N GLU A 193 -0.97 20.29 13.30
CA GLU A 193 -1.87 20.99 14.22
C GLU A 193 -1.12 21.56 15.43
N ALA A 194 -0.23 20.77 16.04
CA ALA A 194 0.57 21.23 17.17
C ALA A 194 1.45 22.44 16.80
N MET A 195 2.01 22.48 15.59
CA MET A 195 2.80 23.62 15.10
C MET A 195 1.99 24.90 14.88
N HIS A 196 0.66 24.81 14.75
CA HIS A 196 -0.23 25.96 14.52
C HIS A 196 -0.99 26.39 15.78
N THR A 197 -0.77 25.70 16.90
CA THR A 197 -1.31 26.12 18.19
C THR A 197 -0.40 27.22 18.77
N PRO A 198 -0.93 28.39 19.12
CA PRO A 198 -0.14 29.53 19.61
C PRO A 198 0.55 29.27 20.95
#